data_AF-R2QCL8-F1
#
_entry.id   AF-R2QCL8-F1
#
_cell.length_a   1.000
_cell.length_b   1.000
_cell.length_c   1.000
_cell.angle_alpha   90.00
_cell.angle_beta   90.00
_cell.angle_gamma   90.00
#
_symmetry.space_group_name_H-M   'P 1'
#
loop_
_entity.id
_entity.type
_entity.pdbx_description
1 polymer ?
#
loop_
_entity_poly.entity_id
_entity_poly.type
_entity_poly.pdbx_seq_one_letter_code
_entity_poly.pdbx_strand_id
1 'polypeptide(L)' 'MYKVIRKDSKQMVEEKYFDKHREALCFATDYKKMKSSQIFKKGQLLAEFKGK' A
#
# COMPACT_ATOMS: atom_id res chain seq x y z
N MET A 1 -11.62 7.78 2.11
CA MET A 1 -10.23 7.97 1.64
C MET A 1 -9.26 7.09 2.42
N TYR A 2 -8.56 6.25 1.68
CA TYR A 2 -7.49 5.33 2.10
C TYR A 2 -6.20 5.85 1.50
N LYS A 3 -5.12 5.83 2.27
CA LYS A 3 -3.76 6.15 1.82
C LYS A 3 -2.97 4.86 1.74
N VAL A 4 -2.35 4.56 0.62
CA VAL A 4 -1.49 3.39 0.46
C VAL A 4 -0.07 3.88 0.23
N ILE A 5 0.85 3.42 1.06
CA ILE A 5 2.28 3.65 0.94
C ILE A 5 2.91 2.33 0.52
N ARG A 6 3.75 2.33 -0.49
CA ARG A 6 4.46 1.12 -0.91
C ARG A 6 5.94 1.39 -1.08
N LYS A 7 6.73 0.33 -0.94
CA LYS A 7 8.19 0.36 -1.13
C LYS A 7 8.61 -0.75 -2.08
N ASP A 8 9.31 -0.39 -3.15
CA ASP A 8 9.99 -1.32 -4.06
C ASP A 8 11.31 -1.82 -3.42
N SER A 9 11.91 -2.86 -4.00
CA SER A 9 13.25 -3.37 -3.71
C SER A 9 14.34 -2.30 -3.79
N LYS A 10 14.15 -1.28 -4.63
CA LYS A 10 15.05 -0.11 -4.74
C LYS A 10 14.79 0.97 -3.69
N GLN A 11 13.99 0.67 -2.66
CA GLN A 11 13.55 1.61 -1.62
C GLN A 11 12.76 2.83 -2.15
N MET A 12 12.30 2.78 -3.41
CA MET A 12 11.40 3.81 -3.94
C MET A 12 10.06 3.72 -3.22
N VAL A 13 9.61 4.86 -2.70
CA VAL A 13 8.34 4.99 -1.98
C VAL A 13 7.28 5.54 -2.92
N GLU A 14 6.18 4.80 -3.10
CA GLU A 14 5.01 5.27 -3.83
C GLU A 14 3.84 5.49 -2.86
N GLU A 15 3.23 6.67 -2.92
CA GLU A 15 2.06 7.02 -2.13
C GLU A 15 0.87 7.28 -3.05
N LYS A 16 -0.25 6.58 -2.81
CA LYS A 16 -1.49 6.77 -3.55
C LYS A 16 -2.70 6.82 -2.63
N TYR A 17 -3.71 7.56 -3.06
CA TYR A 17 -4.97 7.71 -2.33
C TYR A 17 -6.11 7.07 -3.11
N PHE A 18 -7.02 6.43 -2.38
CA PHE A 18 -8.16 5.72 -2.93
C PHE A 18 -9.42 6.02 -2.12
N ASP A 19 -10.58 6.05 -2.76
CA ASP A 19 -11.85 6.23 -2.04
C ASP A 19 -12.37 4.91 -1.49
N LYS A 20 -12.17 3.81 -2.23
CA LYS A 20 -12.64 2.48 -1.86
C LYS A 20 -11.52 1.64 -1.26
N HIS A 21 -11.88 0.87 -0.23
CA HIS A 21 -10.94 -0.05 0.42
C HIS A 21 -10.42 -1.12 -0.55
N ARG A 22 -11.31 -1.63 -1.40
CA ARG A 22 -10.98 -2.67 -2.39
C ARG A 22 -9.90 -2.20 -3.37
N GLU A 23 -9.97 -0.96 -3.84
CA GLU A 23 -8.96 -0.39 -4.73
C GLU A 23 -7.62 -0.21 -4.00
N ALA A 24 -7.66 0.27 -2.76
CA ALA A 24 -6.48 0.37 -1.91
C ALA A 24 -5.81 -0.99 -1.67
N LEU A 25 -6.60 -2.05 -1.46
CA LEU A 25 -6.12 -3.43 -1.31
C LEU A 25 -5.50 -3.95 -2.60
N CYS A 26 -6.24 -3.90 -3.72
CA CYS A 26 -5.74 -4.33 -5.03
C CYS A 26 -4.45 -3.62 -5.40
N PHE A 27 -4.36 -2.33 -5.09
CA PHE A 27 -3.09 -1.61 -5.17
C PHE A 27 -2.12 -2.29 -4.20
N ALA A 28 -2.23 -2.13 -2.89
CA ALA A 28 -1.26 -2.64 -1.90
C ALA A 28 -0.70 -4.05 -2.16
N THR A 29 -1.51 -4.99 -2.63
CA THR A 29 -1.13 -6.40 -2.88
C THR A 29 -0.62 -6.69 -4.30
N ASP A 30 -0.29 -5.69 -5.12
CA ASP A 30 0.34 -5.92 -6.42
C ASP A 30 1.84 -6.26 -6.24
N TYR A 31 2.05 -7.56 -5.94
CA TYR A 31 3.25 -8.39 -5.83
C TYR A 31 4.36 -8.15 -6.85
N LYS A 32 4.01 -7.75 -8.07
CA LYS A 32 4.95 -7.84 -9.20
C LYS A 32 6.14 -6.89 -9.08
N LYS A 33 6.05 -5.85 -8.25
CA LYS A 33 7.07 -4.78 -8.15
C LYS A 33 7.40 -4.35 -6.72
N MET A 34 6.77 -4.88 -5.68
CA MET A 34 6.76 -4.19 -4.37
C MET A 34 7.21 -5.11 -3.24
N LYS A 35 8.17 -4.64 -2.43
CA LYS A 35 8.68 -5.35 -1.24
C LYS A 35 7.75 -5.19 -0.04
N SER A 36 7.12 -4.03 0.10
CA SER A 36 6.17 -3.81 1.18
C SER A 36 5.12 -2.78 0.81
N SER A 37 3.96 -2.87 1.46
CA SER A 37 2.89 -1.91 1.33
C SER A 37 2.14 -1.75 2.64
N GLN A 38 1.62 -0.57 2.88
CA GLN A 38 0.89 -0.17 4.08
C GLN A 38 -0.35 0.61 3.66
N ILE A 39 -1.51 0.23 4.19
CA ILE A 39 -2.77 0.93 3.97
C ILE A 39 -3.14 1.68 5.25
N PHE A 40 -3.42 2.97 5.12
CA PHE A 40 -3.88 3.84 6.18
C PHE A 40 -5.29 4.34 5.88
N LYS A 41 -6.10 4.58 6.93
CA LYS A 41 -7.38 5.27 6.86
C LYS A 41 -7.49 6.23 8.03
N LYS A 42 -7.72 7.52 7.75
CA LYS A 42 -7.78 8.57 8.78
C LYS A 42 -6.57 8.54 9.74
N GLY A 43 -5.37 8.28 9.20
CA GLY A 43 -4.13 8.18 9.97
C GLY A 43 -3.88 6.85 10.69
N GLN A 44 -4.84 5.93 10.74
CA GLN A 44 -4.66 4.60 11.33
C GLN A 44 -4.16 3.60 10.29
N LEU A 45 -3.14 2.82 10.64
CA LEU A 45 -2.69 1.67 9.84
C LEU A 45 -3.76 0.58 9.88
N LEU A 46 -4.32 0.23 8.73
CA LEU A 46 -5.31 -0.82 8.57
C LEU A 46 -4.70 -2.16 8.20
N ALA A 47 -3.70 -2.15 7.33
CA ALA A 47 -3.08 -3.36 6.82
C ALA A 47 -1.63 -3.07 6.43
N GLU A 48 -0.76 -4.04 6.67
CA GLU A 48 0.62 -4.06 6.22
C GLU A 48 0.88 -5.37 5.49
N PHE A 49 1.49 -5.27 4.31
CA PHE A 49 1.92 -6.41 3.52
C PHE A 49 3.42 -6.31 3.29
N LYS A 50 4.12 -7.41 3.51
CA LYS A 50 5.55 -7.54 3.26
C LYS A 50 5.73 -8.74 2.33
N GLY A 51 6.37 -8.52 1.18
CA GLY A 51 6.88 -9.60 0.36
C GLY A 51 7.94 -10.36 1.14
N LYS A 52 7.89 -11.70 1.09
CA LYS A 52 8.95 -12.56 1.65
C LYS A 52 10.27 -12.35 0.93
#